data_AF-A0A401QAS2-F1
#
_entry.id   AF-A0A401QAS2-F1
#
_cell.length_a   1.000
_cell.length_b   1.000
_cell.length_c   1.000
_cell.angle_alpha   90.00
_cell.angle_beta   90.00
_cell.angle_gamma   90.00
#
_symmetry.space_group_name_H-M   'P 1'
#
loop_
_entity.id
_entity.type
_entity.pdbx_description
1 polymer ?
#
loop_
_entity_poly.entity_id
_entity_poly.type
_entity_poly.pdbx_seq_one_letter_code
_entity_poly.pdbx_strand_id
1 'polypeptide(L)'
;MSVIVGITHMTFGVILGVFNHLHFKKQFNIYLVFIPEMLFMMCLFGYLVFMIIYKWLAYSAANSELAPSILIHFINMFVMQRNEDAQLYPGQNGVQIFLVVISILSVPVLLFGKPGYLYWKHHGGRNFGTYRKGYTLVRRGSEEEVSLLRTHEMEQGDIHSNHTSQADGAEQEFDFGDIFMHQAIHTIEYCLGCVSNTASYLRLWALSLAHAQLSEVLWGMVLHMGLRMDNDYGSLLLFPAFGFFAVLTVAILLVMEGLSAFLHALRLHW
;
A
#
# COMPACT_ATOMS: atom_id res chain seq x y z
N MET A 1 -2.76 -2.29 -16.35
CA MET A 1 -2.80 -3.64 -15.74
C MET A 1 -2.08 -3.70 -14.40
N SER A 2 -0.75 -3.55 -14.29
CA SER A 2 -0.08 -3.79 -12.99
C SER A 2 -0.51 -2.83 -11.86
N VAL A 3 -0.81 -1.56 -12.19
CA VAL A 3 -1.39 -0.59 -11.23
C VAL A 3 -2.75 -1.06 -10.69
N ILE A 4 -3.61 -1.65 -11.52
CA ILE A 4 -4.93 -2.17 -11.11
C ILE A 4 -4.76 -3.34 -10.15
N VAL A 5 -3.85 -4.26 -10.48
CA VAL A 5 -3.53 -5.42 -9.63
C VAL A 5 -2.98 -4.95 -8.28
N GLY A 6 -2.06 -3.98 -8.30
CA GLY A 6 -1.47 -3.45 -7.08
C GLY A 6 -2.46 -2.79 -6.14
N ILE A 7 -3.34 -1.93 -6.68
CA ILE A 7 -4.35 -1.25 -5.87
C ILE A 7 -5.37 -2.26 -5.32
N THR A 8 -5.74 -3.28 -6.11
CA THR A 8 -6.62 -4.35 -5.63
C THR A 8 -5.98 -5.16 -4.51
N HIS A 9 -4.69 -5.52 -4.65
CA HIS A 9 -3.94 -6.25 -3.63
C HIS A 9 -3.78 -5.44 -2.33
N MET A 10 -3.46 -4.15 -2.43
CA MET A 10 -3.38 -3.25 -1.28
C MET A 10 -4.74 -3.04 -0.61
N THR A 11 -5.81 -2.88 -1.39
CA THR A 11 -7.20 -2.78 -0.86
C THR A 11 -7.58 -4.02 -0.09
N PHE A 12 -7.24 -5.19 -0.62
CA PHE A 12 -7.46 -6.45 0.07
C PHE A 12 -6.69 -6.51 1.41
N GLY A 13 -5.44 -6.06 1.45
CA GLY A 13 -4.66 -5.96 2.69
C GLY A 13 -5.32 -5.10 3.77
N VAL A 14 -5.80 -3.90 3.39
CA VAL A 14 -6.49 -3.01 4.34
C VAL A 14 -7.82 -3.63 4.82
N ILE A 15 -8.55 -4.32 3.94
CA ILE A 15 -9.78 -5.05 4.32
C ILE A 15 -9.47 -6.17 5.33
N LEU A 16 -8.36 -6.90 5.18
CA LEU A 16 -7.94 -7.90 6.17
C LEU A 16 -7.63 -7.28 7.53
N GLY A 17 -7.08 -6.06 7.55
CA GLY A 17 -6.92 -5.26 8.77
C GLY A 17 -8.24 -5.04 9.53
N VAL A 18 -9.36 -4.87 8.81
CA VAL A 18 -10.70 -4.77 9.43
C VAL A 18 -11.08 -6.04 10.15
N PHE A 19 -10.91 -7.18 9.48
CA PHE A 19 -11.27 -8.46 10.05
C PHE A 19 -10.47 -8.71 11.33
N ASN A 20 -9.21 -8.28 11.35
CA ASN A 20 -8.39 -8.31 12.55
C ASN A 20 -8.98 -7.45 13.69
N HIS A 21 -9.30 -6.18 13.44
CA HIS A 21 -9.88 -5.29 14.46
C HIS A 21 -11.29 -5.69 14.91
N LEU A 22 -12.08 -6.29 14.01
CA LEU A 22 -13.39 -6.85 14.30
C LEU A 22 -13.29 -8.05 15.24
N HIS A 23 -12.31 -8.93 15.01
CA HIS A 23 -12.03 -10.09 15.87
C HIS A 23 -11.62 -9.66 17.30
N PHE A 24 -10.80 -8.61 17.42
CA PHE A 24 -10.38 -8.06 18.73
C PHE A 24 -11.40 -7.13 19.40
N LYS A 25 -12.61 -6.96 18.83
CA LYS A 25 -13.75 -6.19 19.39
C LYS A 25 -13.44 -4.73 19.78
N LYS A 26 -12.45 -4.09 19.16
CA LYS A 26 -12.14 -2.65 19.37
C LYS A 26 -12.93 -1.77 18.37
N GLN A 27 -14.25 -1.67 18.56
CA GLN A 27 -15.16 -0.94 17.66
C GLN A 27 -14.74 0.50 17.36
N PHE A 28 -14.16 1.19 18.34
CA PHE A 28 -13.73 2.58 18.20
C PHE A 28 -12.62 2.79 17.15
N ASN A 29 -11.59 1.94 17.13
CA ASN A 29 -10.47 2.06 16.19
C ASN A 29 -10.89 1.77 14.75
N ILE A 30 -11.93 0.94 14.55
CA ILE A 30 -12.47 0.62 13.23
C ILE A 30 -13.05 1.87 12.55
N TYR A 31 -13.79 2.70 13.29
CA TYR A 31 -14.39 3.90 12.70
C TYR A 31 -13.41 5.05 12.50
N LEU A 32 -12.38 5.18 13.36
CA LEU A 32 -11.49 6.35 13.36
C LEU A 32 -10.13 6.17 12.69
N VAL A 33 -9.71 4.93 12.43
CA VAL A 33 -8.46 4.65 11.70
C VAL A 33 -8.78 4.04 10.34
N PHE A 34 -9.58 2.96 10.32
CA PHE A 34 -9.84 2.24 9.08
C PHE A 34 -10.70 3.01 8.06
N ILE A 35 -11.74 3.73 8.50
CA ILE A 35 -12.57 4.50 7.55
C ILE A 35 -11.74 5.57 6.83
N PRO A 36 -10.95 6.42 7.52
CA PRO A 36 -10.06 7.37 6.86
C PRO A 36 -9.03 6.72 5.94
N GLU A 37 -8.44 5.59 6.33
CA GLU A 37 -7.48 4.85 5.50
C GLU A 37 -8.09 4.35 4.19
N MET A 38 -9.21 3.63 4.28
CA MET A 38 -9.91 3.13 3.09
C MET A 38 -10.39 4.25 2.20
N LEU A 39 -10.94 5.31 2.79
CA LEU A 39 -11.46 6.44 2.05
C LEU A 39 -10.33 7.21 1.36
N PHE A 40 -9.19 7.43 2.02
CA PHE A 40 -8.00 8.02 1.41
C PHE A 40 -7.53 7.22 0.19
N MET A 41 -7.37 5.90 0.38
CA MET A 41 -6.86 5.03 -0.68
C MET A 41 -7.85 4.86 -1.84
N MET A 42 -9.15 4.73 -1.58
CA MET A 42 -10.18 4.67 -2.62
C MET A 42 -10.35 6.01 -3.36
N CYS A 43 -10.23 7.15 -2.69
CA CYS A 43 -10.34 8.45 -3.34
C CYS A 43 -9.17 8.73 -4.28
N LEU A 44 -7.93 8.41 -3.89
CA LEU A 44 -6.77 8.66 -4.76
C LEU A 44 -6.59 7.56 -5.81
N PHE A 45 -6.35 6.34 -5.34
CA PHE A 45 -5.94 5.22 -6.20
C PHE A 45 -7.13 4.47 -6.78
N GLY A 46 -8.24 4.36 -6.04
CA GLY A 46 -9.48 3.81 -6.59
C GLY A 46 -10.01 4.64 -7.78
N TYR A 47 -9.95 5.97 -7.70
CA TYR A 47 -10.29 6.84 -8.81
C TYR A 47 -9.35 6.69 -10.01
N LEU A 48 -8.05 6.50 -9.78
CA LEU A 48 -7.08 6.20 -10.84
C LEU A 48 -7.44 4.90 -11.58
N VAL A 49 -7.83 3.85 -10.87
CA VAL A 49 -8.30 2.59 -11.48
C VAL A 49 -9.58 2.80 -12.28
N PHE A 50 -10.54 3.54 -11.71
CA PHE A 50 -11.79 3.89 -12.38
C PHE A 50 -11.52 4.63 -13.70
N MET A 51 -10.63 5.62 -13.70
CA MET A 51 -10.19 6.35 -14.90
C MET A 51 -9.60 5.43 -15.98
N ILE A 52 -8.76 4.46 -15.59
CA ILE A 52 -8.16 3.50 -16.54
C ILE A 52 -9.25 2.62 -17.17
N ILE A 53 -10.15 2.06 -16.36
CA ILE A 53 -11.24 1.20 -16.85
C ILE A 53 -12.20 2.01 -17.73
N TYR A 54 -12.56 3.22 -17.31
CA TYR A 54 -13.42 4.10 -18.08
C TYR A 54 -12.80 4.44 -19.45
N LYS A 55 -11.49 4.74 -19.49
CA LYS A 55 -10.78 4.99 -20.75
C LYS A 55 -10.86 3.79 -21.68
N TRP A 56 -10.74 2.56 -21.16
CA TRP A 56 -10.85 1.34 -21.97
C TRP A 56 -12.26 1.11 -22.54
N LEU A 57 -13.31 1.51 -21.81
CA LEU A 57 -14.69 1.33 -22.24
C LEU A 57 -15.17 2.44 -23.18
N ALA A 58 -14.72 3.68 -22.97
CA ALA A 58 -15.26 4.86 -23.65
C ALA A 58 -14.55 5.20 -24.97
N TYR A 59 -13.26 4.88 -25.12
CA TYR A 59 -12.47 5.26 -26.30
C TYR A 59 -12.27 4.06 -27.24
N SER A 60 -12.86 4.15 -28.43
CA SER A 60 -12.64 3.22 -29.56
C SER A 60 -11.76 3.87 -30.63
N ALA A 61 -11.31 3.10 -31.63
CA ALA A 61 -10.38 3.52 -32.68
C ALA A 61 -10.78 4.80 -33.44
N ALA A 62 -12.06 5.17 -33.42
CA ALA A 62 -12.59 6.38 -34.06
C ALA A 62 -12.27 7.70 -33.33
N ASN A 63 -11.98 7.68 -32.03
CA ASN A 63 -11.75 8.89 -31.20
C ASN A 63 -10.33 8.94 -30.61
N SER A 64 -9.36 8.26 -31.25
CA SER A 64 -8.01 8.07 -30.70
C SER A 64 -7.20 9.36 -30.58
N GLU A 65 -7.51 10.39 -31.36
CA GLU A 65 -6.79 11.67 -31.40
C GLU A 65 -7.09 12.56 -30.18
N LEU A 66 -8.28 12.39 -29.59
CA LEU A 66 -8.73 13.14 -28.41
C LEU A 66 -8.39 12.44 -27.10
N ALA A 67 -7.77 11.25 -27.13
CA ALA A 67 -7.59 10.41 -25.95
C ALA A 67 -6.62 11.07 -24.94
N PRO A 68 -7.13 11.62 -23.82
CA PRO A 68 -6.28 12.37 -22.91
C PRO A 68 -5.35 11.44 -22.14
N SER A 69 -4.21 11.98 -21.70
CA SER A 69 -3.29 11.26 -20.83
C SER A 69 -3.87 11.18 -19.41
N ILE A 70 -3.98 9.96 -18.89
CA ILE A 70 -4.50 9.70 -17.53
C ILE A 70 -3.56 10.34 -16.49
N LEU A 71 -2.24 10.32 -16.77
CA LEU A 71 -1.23 10.87 -15.89
C LEU A 71 -1.37 12.39 -15.72
N ILE A 72 -1.57 13.17 -16.79
CA ILE A 72 -1.75 14.63 -16.64
C ILE A 72 -3.04 14.96 -15.90
N HIS A 73 -4.11 14.19 -16.13
CA HIS A 73 -5.38 14.36 -15.41
C HIS A 73 -5.25 14.01 -13.92
N PHE A 74 -4.43 13.03 -13.59
CA PHE A 74 -4.13 12.68 -12.20
C PHE A 74 -3.27 13.73 -11.52
N ILE A 75 -2.26 14.29 -12.20
CA ILE A 75 -1.45 15.40 -11.66
C ILE A 75 -2.31 16.65 -11.47
N ASN A 76 -3.09 17.03 -12.49
CA ASN A 76 -3.92 18.24 -12.44
C ASN A 76 -5.04 18.16 -11.41
N MET A 77 -5.47 16.95 -11.04
CA MET A 77 -6.36 16.73 -9.90
C MET A 77 -5.73 17.24 -8.59
N PHE A 78 -4.46 16.90 -8.30
CA PHE A 78 -3.78 17.38 -7.08
C PHE A 78 -3.38 18.85 -7.14
N VAL A 79 -3.02 19.34 -8.33
CA VAL A 79 -2.65 20.75 -8.54
C VAL A 79 -3.89 21.66 -8.63
N MET A 80 -5.11 21.09 -8.59
CA MET A 80 -6.38 21.80 -8.72
C MET A 80 -6.44 22.68 -9.99
N GLN A 81 -5.81 22.21 -11.08
CA GLN A 81 -5.74 22.92 -12.35
C GLN A 81 -6.82 22.39 -13.30
N ARG A 82 -7.61 23.30 -13.88
CA ARG A 82 -8.67 22.94 -14.82
C ARG A 82 -8.09 22.67 -16.21
N ASN A 83 -8.40 21.49 -16.77
CA ASN A 83 -8.12 21.17 -18.17
C ASN A 83 -9.31 21.58 -19.05
N GLU A 84 -9.06 22.38 -20.09
CA GLU A 84 -10.08 22.86 -21.02
C GLU A 84 -10.26 21.93 -22.24
N ASP A 85 -9.25 21.12 -22.58
CA ASP A 85 -9.19 20.50 -23.91
C ASP A 85 -9.76 19.07 -24.02
N ALA A 86 -9.98 18.35 -22.92
CA ALA A 86 -10.53 16.99 -22.98
C ALA A 86 -11.15 16.52 -21.65
N GLN A 87 -12.44 16.78 -21.45
CA GLN A 87 -13.18 16.19 -20.33
C GLN A 87 -13.50 14.72 -20.65
N LEU A 88 -13.07 13.81 -19.77
CA LEU A 88 -13.27 12.37 -19.93
C LEU A 88 -14.75 11.99 -19.75
N TYR A 89 -15.46 12.69 -18.86
CA TYR A 89 -16.88 12.55 -18.63
C TYR A 89 -17.50 13.89 -18.21
N PRO A 90 -18.80 14.13 -18.48
CA PRO A 90 -19.47 15.36 -18.06
C PRO A 90 -19.47 15.47 -16.53
N GLY A 91 -18.96 16.59 -16.00
CA GLY A 91 -18.88 16.83 -14.55
C GLY A 91 -17.57 16.39 -13.86
N GLN A 92 -16.55 16.00 -14.63
CA GLN A 92 -15.26 15.55 -14.10
C GLN A 92 -14.62 16.49 -13.08
N ASN A 93 -14.67 17.79 -13.33
CA ASN A 93 -14.06 18.78 -12.45
C ASN A 93 -14.69 18.77 -11.04
N GLY A 94 -16.02 18.65 -10.94
CA GLY A 94 -16.71 18.65 -9.65
C GLY A 94 -16.35 17.42 -8.81
N VAL A 95 -16.32 16.25 -9.46
CA VAL A 95 -15.95 14.98 -8.82
C VAL A 95 -14.48 15.01 -8.38
N GLN A 96 -13.55 15.47 -9.24
CA GLN A 96 -12.13 15.57 -8.89
C GLN A 96 -11.88 16.46 -7.67
N ILE A 97 -12.48 17.66 -7.63
CA ILE A 97 -12.35 18.56 -6.48
C ILE A 97 -12.92 17.90 -5.22
N PHE A 98 -14.09 17.28 -5.31
CA PHE A 98 -14.71 16.58 -4.18
C PHE A 98 -13.82 15.46 -3.62
N LEU A 99 -13.24 14.63 -4.49
CA LEU A 99 -12.34 13.53 -4.09
C LEU A 99 -11.07 14.05 -3.41
N VAL A 100 -10.47 15.14 -3.91
CA VAL A 100 -9.28 15.75 -3.32
C VAL A 100 -9.58 16.35 -1.96
N VAL A 101 -10.69 17.05 -1.80
CA VAL A 101 -11.11 17.62 -0.51
C VAL A 101 -11.30 16.51 0.53
N ILE A 102 -11.97 15.42 0.15
CA ILE A 102 -12.17 14.26 1.01
C ILE A 102 -10.83 13.61 1.39
N SER A 103 -9.92 13.45 0.41
CA SER A 103 -8.59 12.88 0.64
C SER A 103 -7.69 13.75 1.52
N ILE A 104 -7.81 15.09 1.46
CA ILE A 104 -7.07 15.98 2.33
C ILE A 104 -7.67 15.96 3.73
N LEU A 105 -9.00 15.92 3.85
CA LEU A 105 -9.69 15.88 5.15
C LEU A 105 -9.44 14.56 5.90
N SER A 106 -9.24 13.44 5.19
CA SER A 106 -8.98 12.14 5.83
C SER A 106 -7.63 12.09 6.57
N VAL A 107 -6.63 12.88 6.17
CA VAL A 107 -5.30 12.89 6.82
C VAL A 107 -5.36 13.48 8.24
N PRO A 108 -5.95 14.67 8.49
CA PRO A 108 -6.19 15.16 9.84
C PRO A 108 -7.09 14.24 10.67
N VAL A 109 -8.11 13.62 10.06
CA VAL A 109 -9.00 12.69 10.80
C VAL A 109 -8.22 11.47 11.28
N LEU A 110 -7.29 10.94 10.48
CA LEU A 110 -6.40 9.84 10.89
C LEU A 110 -5.45 10.27 12.02
N LEU A 111 -4.87 11.47 11.91
CA LEU A 111 -3.92 12.02 12.87
C LEU A 111 -4.57 12.28 14.24
N PHE A 112 -5.73 12.94 14.25
CA PHE A 112 -6.42 13.35 15.47
C PHE A 112 -7.39 12.30 16.02
N GLY A 113 -7.74 11.26 15.26
CA GLY A 113 -8.80 10.33 15.62
C GLY A 113 -8.56 9.58 16.93
N LYS A 114 -7.41 8.90 17.06
CA LYS A 114 -7.01 8.19 18.30
C LYS A 114 -6.68 9.15 19.47
N PRO A 115 -5.77 10.14 19.33
CA PRO A 115 -5.40 11.01 20.45
C PRO A 115 -6.58 11.87 20.92
N GLY A 116 -7.42 12.38 20.00
CA GLY A 116 -8.58 13.20 20.33
C GLY A 116 -9.66 12.46 21.12
N TYR A 117 -9.95 11.20 20.77
CA TYR A 117 -10.89 10.40 21.55
C TYR A 117 -10.36 10.03 22.93
N LEU A 118 -9.06 9.72 23.02
CA LEU A 118 -8.45 9.33 24.29
C LEU A 118 -8.34 10.55 25.24
N TYR A 119 -8.07 11.73 24.68
CA TYR A 119 -8.17 13.01 25.37
C TYR A 119 -9.60 13.28 25.86
N TRP A 120 -10.61 13.08 25.02
CA TRP A 120 -12.01 13.30 25.42
C TRP A 120 -12.47 12.31 26.49
N LYS A 121 -12.04 11.06 26.42
CA LYS A 121 -12.35 10.06 27.45
C LYS A 121 -11.70 10.39 28.80
N HIS A 122 -10.50 10.95 28.81
CA HIS A 122 -9.81 11.35 30.02
C HIS A 122 -10.42 12.64 30.63
N HIS A 123 -10.75 13.63 29.80
CA HIS A 123 -11.41 14.87 30.26
C HIS A 123 -12.89 14.68 30.64
N GLY A 124 -13.60 13.71 30.02
CA GLY A 124 -15.00 13.39 30.33
C GLY A 124 -15.19 12.55 31.59
N GLY A 125 -14.14 11.93 32.12
CA GLY A 125 -14.18 11.11 33.34
C GLY A 125 -14.05 11.89 34.64
N ARG A 126 -13.57 13.14 34.61
CA ARG A 126 -13.29 13.90 35.85
C ARG A 126 -14.54 14.51 36.51
N ASN A 127 -15.67 14.55 35.83
CA ASN A 127 -16.92 15.12 36.36
C ASN A 127 -18.01 14.08 36.70
N PHE A 128 -17.78 12.77 36.53
CA PHE A 128 -18.80 11.76 36.84
C PHE A 128 -18.22 10.58 37.64
N GLY A 129 -18.18 10.75 38.97
CA GLY A 129 -18.27 9.60 39.89
C GLY A 129 -17.08 9.33 40.79
N THR A 130 -16.65 10.32 41.59
CA THR A 130 -16.05 10.04 42.90
C THR A 130 -17.12 9.40 43.79
N TYR A 131 -17.46 8.11 43.63
CA TYR A 131 -18.16 7.26 44.61
C TYR A 131 -18.46 5.87 44.01
N ARG A 132 -17.45 5.04 43.69
CA ARG A 132 -17.60 3.58 43.79
C ARG A 132 -16.28 2.82 43.94
N LYS A 133 -15.95 2.63 45.20
CA LYS A 133 -15.27 1.50 45.83
C LYS A 133 -15.22 0.20 44.98
N GLY A 134 -14.01 -0.31 44.77
CA GLY A 134 -13.69 -1.74 44.68
C GLY A 134 -13.85 -2.43 43.33
N TYR A 135 -12.80 -3.15 42.92
CA TYR A 135 -12.69 -4.08 41.79
C TYR A 135 -12.46 -3.46 40.40
N THR A 136 -11.22 -3.07 40.14
CA THR A 136 -10.70 -2.89 38.77
C THR A 136 -10.55 -4.26 38.11
N LEU A 137 -11.59 -4.69 37.38
CA LEU A 137 -11.46 -5.72 36.36
C LEU A 137 -10.45 -5.24 35.32
N VAL A 138 -9.31 -5.94 35.30
CA VAL A 138 -8.27 -6.00 34.28
C VAL A 138 -8.87 -5.77 32.88
N ARG A 139 -8.87 -4.52 32.40
CA ARG A 139 -9.20 -4.17 31.01
C ARG A 139 -7.94 -4.32 30.15
N ARG A 140 -7.44 -5.55 30.15
CA ARG A 140 -6.41 -6.13 29.29
C ARG A 140 -6.92 -6.06 27.85
N GLY A 141 -6.40 -5.10 27.09
CA GLY A 141 -6.76 -4.96 25.68
C GLY A 141 -6.29 -3.65 25.06
N SER A 142 -6.05 -2.60 25.86
CA SER A 142 -5.37 -1.39 25.37
C SER A 142 -3.86 -1.41 25.60
N GLU A 143 -3.38 -2.29 26.47
CA GLU A 143 -1.97 -2.40 26.84
C GLU A 143 -1.15 -3.20 25.84
N GLU A 144 -1.72 -4.14 25.05
CA GLU A 144 -0.90 -5.00 24.18
C GLU A 144 -0.19 -4.24 23.03
N GLU A 145 -0.74 -3.16 22.48
CA GLU A 145 -0.02 -2.33 21.49
C GLU A 145 1.05 -1.41 22.14
N VAL A 146 0.84 -0.98 23.39
CA VAL A 146 1.77 -0.09 24.12
C VAL A 146 2.87 -0.87 24.83
N SER A 147 2.56 -2.09 25.30
CA SER A 147 3.51 -3.00 25.95
C SER A 147 4.45 -3.65 24.93
N LEU A 148 4.00 -3.95 23.71
CA LEU A 148 4.88 -4.49 22.66
C LEU A 148 5.89 -3.47 22.11
N LEU A 149 5.56 -2.17 22.15
CA LEU A 149 6.51 -1.09 21.86
C LEU A 149 7.56 -0.93 22.98
N ARG A 150 7.21 -1.23 24.24
CA ARG A 150 8.10 -1.06 25.40
C ARG A 150 9.03 -2.27 25.64
N THR A 151 8.75 -3.44 25.07
CA THR A 151 9.58 -4.65 25.26
C THR A 151 10.91 -4.67 24.50
N HIS A 152 11.25 -3.65 23.71
CA HIS A 152 12.45 -3.68 22.87
C HIS A 152 13.67 -2.89 23.42
N GLU A 153 13.60 -2.29 24.62
CA GLU A 153 14.69 -1.43 25.14
C GLU A 153 15.26 -1.82 26.53
N MET A 154 14.90 -2.95 27.13
CA MET A 154 15.36 -3.27 28.50
C MET A 154 16.16 -4.56 28.59
N GLU A 155 17.36 -4.56 28.03
CA GLU A 155 18.41 -5.54 28.38
C GLU A 155 19.80 -4.88 28.45
N GLN A 156 20.05 -4.07 29.49
CA GLN A 156 21.40 -3.88 30.02
C GLN A 156 21.45 -3.30 31.46
N GLY A 157 21.90 -4.12 32.42
CA GLY A 157 22.90 -3.72 33.43
C GLY A 157 22.48 -3.13 34.79
N ASP A 158 22.67 -3.95 35.84
CA ASP A 158 23.26 -3.65 37.18
C ASP A 158 22.46 -3.24 38.47
N ILE A 159 22.30 -4.25 39.34
CA ILE A 159 22.56 -4.48 40.80
C ILE A 159 22.54 -3.33 41.87
N HIS A 160 21.79 -3.60 42.98
CA HIS A 160 21.84 -3.06 44.39
C HIS A 160 21.26 -1.64 44.66
N SER A 161 20.50 -1.26 45.70
CA SER A 161 20.05 -1.84 47.00
C SER A 161 19.01 -0.94 47.72
N ASN A 162 18.09 -1.58 48.46
CA ASN A 162 17.42 -1.23 49.74
C ASN A 162 16.73 0.14 50.04
N HIS A 163 15.52 -0.01 50.62
CA HIS A 163 14.73 0.91 51.47
C HIS A 163 14.19 2.18 50.77
N THR A 164 12.91 2.51 50.76
CA THR A 164 11.95 2.57 51.88
C THR A 164 10.55 2.75 51.28
N SER A 165 9.53 2.31 52.02
CA SER A 165 8.12 2.43 51.71
C SER A 165 7.70 3.85 51.31
N GLN A 166 7.37 4.06 50.03
CA GLN A 166 6.44 5.10 49.62
C GLN A 166 5.61 4.50 48.48
N ALA A 167 4.35 4.19 48.81
CA ALA A 167 3.33 3.92 47.81
C ALA A 167 2.99 5.24 47.12
N ASP A 168 3.92 5.74 46.31
CA ASP A 168 3.55 6.63 45.22
C ASP A 168 2.90 5.72 44.17
N GLY A 169 1.57 5.81 44.11
CA GLY A 169 0.87 5.44 42.92
C GLY A 169 1.45 6.29 41.80
N ALA A 170 2.37 5.71 41.05
CA ALA A 170 2.65 6.15 39.70
C ALA A 170 1.30 6.08 38.97
N GLU A 171 0.57 7.20 39.00
CA GLU A 171 -0.25 7.60 37.87
C GLU A 171 0.68 7.38 36.68
N GLN A 172 0.44 6.30 35.93
CA GLN A 172 1.02 6.15 34.61
C GLN A 172 0.59 7.41 33.88
N GLU A 173 1.45 8.43 33.87
CA GLU A 173 1.21 9.67 33.17
C GLU A 173 0.85 9.24 31.75
N PHE A 174 -0.39 9.50 31.42
CA PHE A 174 -0.91 9.26 30.11
C PHE A 174 -0.14 10.20 29.19
N ASP A 175 0.97 9.70 28.63
CA ASP A 175 1.83 10.51 27.77
C ASP A 175 1.12 10.68 26.43
N PHE A 176 0.29 11.71 26.40
CA PHE A 176 -0.41 12.16 25.22
C PHE A 176 0.58 12.49 24.10
N GLY A 177 1.80 12.92 24.44
CA GLY A 177 2.88 13.17 23.51
C GLY A 177 3.32 11.90 22.78
N ASP A 178 3.57 10.82 23.53
CA ASP A 178 3.95 9.51 22.96
C ASP A 178 2.88 8.95 22.02
N ILE A 179 1.61 9.02 22.43
CA ILE A 179 0.48 8.51 21.63
C ILE A 179 0.29 9.35 20.37
N PHE A 180 0.44 10.67 20.48
CA PHE A 180 0.37 11.58 19.33
C PHE A 180 1.53 11.33 18.36
N MET A 181 2.76 11.17 18.86
CA MET A 181 3.95 10.90 18.05
C MET A 181 3.80 9.57 17.30
N HIS A 182 3.40 8.50 18.00
CA HIS A 182 3.19 7.20 17.36
C HIS A 182 2.10 7.26 16.28
N GLN A 183 0.99 7.96 16.56
CA GLN A 183 -0.09 8.13 15.57
C GLN A 183 0.33 8.99 14.38
N ALA A 184 1.17 10.00 14.60
CA ALA A 184 1.73 10.84 13.54
C ALA A 184 2.65 10.04 12.62
N ILE A 185 3.54 9.21 13.19
CA ILE A 185 4.42 8.32 12.42
C ILE A 185 3.57 7.36 11.58
N HIS A 186 2.58 6.70 12.20
CA HIS A 186 1.67 5.79 11.50
C HIS A 186 0.94 6.48 10.33
N THR A 187 0.48 7.72 10.54
CA THR A 187 -0.20 8.50 9.50
C THR A 187 0.73 8.80 8.32
N ILE A 188 1.95 9.25 8.60
CA ILE A 188 2.94 9.59 7.57
C ILE A 188 3.39 8.34 6.82
N GLU A 189 3.70 7.26 7.55
CA GLU A 189 4.09 5.97 7.01
C GLU A 189 3.00 5.39 6.11
N TYR A 190 1.74 5.45 6.55
CA TYR A 190 0.61 4.99 5.75
C TYR A 190 0.45 5.81 4.46
N CYS A 191 0.43 7.14 4.55
CA CYS A 191 0.24 8.00 3.39
C CYS A 191 1.38 7.85 2.36
N LEU A 192 2.64 7.88 2.81
CA LEU A 192 3.81 7.72 1.93
C LEU A 192 3.96 6.28 1.43
N GLY A 193 3.68 5.30 2.29
CA GLY A 193 3.68 3.89 1.98
C GLY A 193 2.65 3.55 0.91
N CYS A 194 1.44 4.12 0.97
CA CYS A 194 0.41 3.92 -0.04
C CYS A 194 0.87 4.36 -1.45
N VAL A 195 1.50 5.53 -1.54
CA VAL A 195 2.02 6.07 -2.81
C VAL A 195 3.21 5.25 -3.31
N SER A 196 4.17 4.98 -2.41
CA SER A 196 5.39 4.23 -2.73
C SER A 196 5.10 2.80 -3.16
N ASN A 197 4.24 2.10 -2.42
CA ASN A 197 3.85 0.73 -2.73
C ASN A 197 3.13 0.69 -4.08
N THR A 198 2.18 1.59 -4.35
CA THR A 198 1.51 1.67 -5.66
C THR A 198 2.48 1.87 -6.82
N ALA A 199 3.48 2.75 -6.66
CA ALA A 199 4.52 2.95 -7.67
C ALA A 199 5.43 1.71 -7.84
N SER A 200 5.75 1.02 -6.75
CA SER A 200 6.55 -0.22 -6.74
C SER A 200 5.90 -1.34 -7.59
N TYR A 201 4.56 -1.38 -7.71
CA TYR A 201 3.88 -2.34 -8.61
C TYR A 201 4.17 -2.12 -10.10
N LEU A 202 4.71 -0.98 -10.53
CA LEU A 202 5.21 -0.81 -11.90
C LEU A 202 6.34 -1.78 -12.24
N ARG A 203 7.02 -2.33 -11.22
CA ARG A 203 8.03 -3.37 -11.38
C ARG A 203 7.48 -4.63 -12.06
N LEU A 204 6.23 -5.01 -11.79
CA LEU A 204 5.58 -6.14 -12.46
C LEU A 204 5.47 -5.92 -13.97
N TRP A 205 5.17 -4.69 -14.39
CA TRP A 205 5.14 -4.34 -15.81
C TRP A 205 6.56 -4.35 -16.41
N ALA A 206 7.52 -3.70 -15.75
CA ALA A 206 8.90 -3.64 -16.24
C ALA A 206 9.51 -5.04 -16.41
N LEU A 207 9.29 -5.92 -15.43
CA LEU A 207 9.77 -7.30 -15.47
C LEU A 207 9.08 -8.12 -16.57
N SER A 208 7.75 -7.99 -16.70
CA SER A 208 7.02 -8.65 -17.79
C SER A 208 7.48 -8.17 -19.16
N LEU A 209 7.80 -6.88 -19.31
CA LEU A 209 8.31 -6.32 -20.55
C LEU A 209 9.72 -6.83 -20.84
N ALA A 210 10.62 -6.83 -19.85
CA ALA A 210 11.98 -7.34 -20.00
C ALA A 210 11.98 -8.82 -20.40
N HIS A 211 11.14 -9.64 -19.77
CA HIS A 211 11.02 -11.06 -20.11
C HIS A 211 10.53 -11.27 -21.55
N ALA A 212 9.51 -10.52 -21.98
CA ALA A 212 8.99 -10.59 -23.35
C ALA A 212 10.05 -10.16 -24.38
N GLN A 213 10.76 -9.05 -24.12
CA GLN A 213 11.81 -8.54 -24.99
C GLN A 213 13.01 -9.49 -25.08
N LEU A 214 13.45 -10.07 -23.95
CA LEU A 214 14.55 -11.03 -23.95
C LEU A 214 14.16 -12.30 -24.72
N SER A 215 12.94 -12.79 -24.57
CA SER A 215 12.43 -13.94 -25.33
C SER A 215 12.40 -13.66 -26.84
N GLU A 216 11.94 -12.48 -27.25
CA GLU A 216 11.92 -12.07 -28.66
C GLU A 216 13.34 -11.95 -29.25
N VAL A 217 14.29 -11.37 -28.50
CA VAL A 217 15.69 -11.27 -28.92
C VAL A 217 16.34 -12.64 -29.03
N LEU A 218 16.11 -13.54 -28.07
CA LEU A 218 16.65 -14.89 -28.08
C LEU A 218 16.10 -15.69 -29.28
N TRP A 219 14.81 -15.56 -29.57
CA TRP A 219 14.19 -16.12 -30.76
C TRP A 219 14.81 -15.57 -32.05
N GLY A 220 14.89 -14.25 -32.17
CA GLY A 220 15.39 -13.57 -33.37
C GLY A 220 16.87 -13.83 -33.64
N MET A 221 17.70 -13.91 -32.61
CA MET A 221 19.15 -14.10 -32.77
C MET A 221 19.55 -15.57 -32.93
N VAL A 222 18.87 -16.52 -32.28
CA VAL A 222 19.27 -17.92 -32.28
C VAL A 222 18.44 -18.75 -33.28
N LEU A 223 17.12 -18.75 -33.13
CA LEU A 223 16.27 -19.63 -33.93
C LEU A 223 16.03 -19.08 -35.33
N HIS A 224 15.76 -17.78 -35.46
CA HIS A 224 15.51 -17.16 -36.77
C HIS A 224 16.76 -17.17 -37.66
N MET A 225 17.97 -17.00 -37.08
CA MET A 225 19.23 -17.17 -37.79
C MET A 225 19.44 -18.63 -38.23
N GLY A 226 19.14 -19.60 -37.36
CA GLY A 226 19.22 -21.03 -37.69
C GLY A 226 18.23 -21.47 -38.78
N LEU A 227 17.06 -20.82 -38.86
CA LEU A 227 16.03 -21.08 -39.87
C LEU A 227 16.31 -20.43 -41.23
N ARG A 228 17.11 -19.36 -41.29
CA ARG A 228 17.38 -18.60 -42.54
C ARG A 228 18.46 -19.23 -43.43
N MET A 229 19.14 -20.27 -42.97
CA MET A 229 20.16 -20.99 -43.75
C MET A 229 19.49 -22.02 -44.69
N ASP A 230 19.02 -21.54 -45.85
CA ASP A 230 18.45 -22.31 -46.96
C ASP A 230 19.51 -23.08 -47.78
N ASN A 231 20.24 -23.98 -47.12
CA ASN A 231 21.07 -24.98 -47.80
C ASN A 231 20.51 -26.38 -47.51
N ASP A 232 20.82 -27.39 -48.33
CA ASP A 232 20.41 -28.78 -48.08
C ASP A 232 20.90 -29.30 -46.70
N TYR A 233 21.95 -28.69 -46.15
CA TYR A 233 22.48 -28.94 -44.79
C TYR A 233 21.77 -28.15 -43.67
N GLY A 234 20.79 -27.31 -43.99
CA GLY A 234 20.05 -26.46 -43.04
C GLY A 234 19.29 -27.28 -42.00
N SER A 235 18.67 -28.40 -42.41
CA SER A 235 18.00 -29.32 -41.47
C SER A 235 18.95 -29.96 -40.47
N LEU A 236 20.21 -30.21 -40.85
CA LEU A 236 21.22 -30.79 -39.96
C LEU A 236 21.71 -29.75 -38.94
N LEU A 237 21.82 -28.48 -39.33
CA LEU A 237 22.25 -27.37 -38.46
C LEU A 237 21.13 -26.85 -37.56
N LEU A 238 19.86 -27.04 -37.95
CA LEU A 238 18.69 -26.68 -37.15
C LEU A 238 18.64 -27.44 -35.82
N PHE A 239 19.00 -28.73 -35.82
CA PHE A 239 18.94 -29.58 -34.63
C PHE A 239 19.84 -29.08 -33.47
N PRO A 240 21.15 -28.82 -33.67
CA PRO A 240 21.99 -28.23 -32.63
C PRO A 240 21.61 -26.79 -32.29
N ALA A 241 21.13 -25.99 -33.25
CA ALA A 241 20.64 -24.63 -32.99
C ALA A 241 19.41 -24.63 -32.07
N PHE A 242 18.46 -25.55 -32.29
CA PHE A 242 17.32 -25.76 -31.42
C PHE A 242 17.73 -26.26 -30.03
N GLY A 243 18.70 -27.19 -29.96
CA GLY A 243 19.27 -27.64 -28.69
C GLY A 243 19.87 -26.49 -27.87
N PHE A 244 20.66 -25.62 -28.52
CA PHE A 244 21.23 -24.43 -27.89
C PHE A 244 20.15 -23.43 -27.45
N PHE A 245 19.14 -23.18 -28.30
CA PHE A 245 17.98 -22.35 -27.97
C PHE A 245 17.23 -22.87 -26.73
N ALA A 246 16.99 -24.18 -26.66
CA ALA A 246 16.28 -24.81 -25.54
C ALA A 246 17.06 -24.66 -24.22
N VAL A 247 18.38 -24.90 -24.24
CA VAL A 247 19.24 -24.74 -23.06
C VAL A 247 19.25 -23.30 -22.57
N LEU A 248 19.40 -22.32 -23.47
CA LEU A 248 19.36 -20.90 -23.09
C LEU A 248 18.00 -20.47 -22.55
N THR A 249 16.91 -20.98 -23.13
CA THR A 249 15.55 -20.71 -22.64
C THR A 249 15.36 -21.25 -21.23
N VAL A 250 15.81 -22.47 -20.94
CA VAL A 250 15.73 -23.05 -19.59
C VAL A 250 16.60 -22.29 -18.60
N ALA A 251 17.87 -22.04 -18.93
CA ALA A 251 18.80 -21.41 -18.00
C ALA A 251 18.48 -19.93 -17.73
N ILE A 252 18.22 -19.14 -18.78
CA ILE A 252 18.09 -17.68 -18.66
C ILE A 252 16.63 -17.30 -18.41
N LEU A 253 15.71 -17.70 -19.30
CA LEU A 253 14.30 -17.25 -19.25
C LEU A 253 13.51 -17.92 -18.13
N LEU A 254 13.74 -19.20 -17.86
CA LEU A 254 12.98 -19.93 -16.84
C LEU A 254 13.62 -19.84 -15.45
N VAL A 255 14.93 -20.12 -15.32
CA VAL A 255 15.59 -20.17 -14.01
C VAL A 255 15.97 -18.78 -13.50
N MET A 256 16.80 -18.02 -14.23
CA MET A 256 17.31 -16.75 -13.72
C MET A 256 16.22 -15.67 -13.63
N GLU A 257 15.49 -15.45 -14.72
CA GLU A 257 14.37 -14.50 -14.74
C GLU A 257 13.22 -14.95 -13.84
N GLY A 258 12.91 -16.25 -13.80
CA GLY A 258 11.87 -16.80 -12.91
C GLY A 258 12.19 -16.60 -11.43
N LEU A 259 13.45 -16.80 -11.02
CA LEU A 259 13.89 -16.55 -9.65
C LEU A 259 13.88 -15.06 -9.29
N SER A 260 14.29 -14.19 -10.23
CA SER A 260 14.17 -12.73 -10.08
C SER A 260 12.72 -12.30 -9.88
N ALA A 261 11.80 -12.82 -10.70
CA ALA A 261 10.37 -12.58 -10.60
C ALA A 261 9.79 -13.05 -9.27
N PHE A 262 10.18 -14.24 -8.82
CA PHE A 262 9.76 -14.80 -7.55
C PHE A 262 10.21 -13.94 -6.36
N LEU A 263 11.48 -13.51 -6.32
CA LEU A 263 11.98 -12.63 -5.27
C LEU A 263 11.30 -11.26 -5.28
N HIS A 264 10.97 -10.74 -6.46
CA HIS A 264 10.21 -9.49 -6.58
C HIS A 264 8.77 -9.64 -6.08
N ALA A 265 8.12 -10.78 -6.34
CA ALA A 265 6.80 -11.09 -5.81
C ALA A 265 6.83 -11.25 -4.29
N LEU A 266 7.85 -11.91 -3.73
CA LEU A 266 8.04 -12.02 -2.28
C LEU A 266 8.18 -10.66 -1.61
N ARG A 267 9.00 -9.76 -2.17
CA ARG A 267 9.13 -8.39 -1.66
C ARG A 267 7.83 -7.60 -1.69
N LEU A 268 6.93 -7.93 -2.62
CA LEU A 268 5.63 -7.25 -2.74
C LEU A 268 4.65 -7.69 -1.66
N HIS A 269 4.87 -8.88 -1.08
CA HIS A 269 4.06 -9.47 -0.03
C HIS A 269 4.60 -9.15 1.37
N TRP A 270 5.92 -9.00 1.50
CA TRP A 270 6.58 -8.46 2.70
C TRP A 270 6.30 -6.98 2.86
#